data_AF-A0AAE1GRI0-F1
#
_entry.id   AF-A0AAE1GRI0-F1
#
_cell.length_a   1.000
_cell.length_b   1.000
_cell.length_c   1.000
_cell.angle_alpha   90.00
_cell.angle_beta   90.00
_cell.angle_gamma   90.00
#
_symmetry.space_group_name_H-M   'P 1'
#
loop_
_entity.id
_entity.type
_entity.pdbx_description
1 polymer ?
#
loop_
_entity_poly.entity_id
_entity_poly.type
_entity_poly.pdbx_seq_one_letter_code
_entity_poly.pdbx_strand_id
1 'polypeptide(L)'
;MDKIVCVCVTLMLLQLASKPTLAQPIDFSELLSGTLDTVSKELFKHGEIILFDHYCTLSRRPFIKSWELHYRTKIHCPGWTPIIGKDYRDLTIADYTRT
;
A
#
# COMPACT_ATOMS: atom_id res chain seq x y z
N MET A 1 47.79 25.68 23.85
CA MET A 1 47.70 24.82 22.65
C MET A 1 47.20 23.41 22.97
N ASP A 2 47.03 23.09 24.25
CA ASP A 2 46.80 21.74 24.78
C ASP A 2 45.39 21.19 24.53
N LYS A 3 44.38 22.05 24.48
CA LYS A 3 42.98 21.64 24.25
C LYS A 3 42.73 21.18 22.81
N ILE A 4 43.39 21.81 21.83
CA ILE A 4 43.24 21.49 20.41
C ILE A 4 43.88 20.14 20.11
N VAL A 5 45.08 19.89 20.64
CA VAL A 5 45.78 18.60 20.50
C VAL A 5 44.95 17.47 21.13
N CYS A 6 44.35 17.70 22.30
CA CYS A 6 43.51 16.71 22.97
C CYS A 6 42.23 16.39 22.16
N VAL A 7 41.60 17.40 21.55
CA VAL A 7 40.43 17.20 20.68
C VAL A 7 40.81 16.43 19.41
N CYS A 8 41.94 16.75 18.79
CA CYS A 8 42.41 16.04 17.60
C CYS A 8 42.75 14.57 17.90
N VAL A 9 43.39 14.28 19.03
CA VAL A 9 43.76 12.92 19.44
C VAL A 9 42.53 12.10 19.81
N THR A 10 41.54 12.70 20.50
CA THR A 10 40.29 12.01 20.82
C THR A 10 39.44 11.73 19.58
N LEU A 11 39.40 12.65 18.61
CA LEU A 11 38.76 12.43 17.31
C LEU A 11 39.44 11.33 16.50
N MET A 12 40.79 11.31 16.44
CA MET A 12 41.52 10.26 15.74
C MET A 12 41.33 8.87 16.36
N LEU A 13 41.29 8.77 17.69
CA LEU A 13 41.03 7.50 18.39
C LEU A 13 39.60 7.00 18.15
N LEU A 14 38.62 7.90 18.00
CA LEU A 14 37.23 7.54 17.74
C LEU A 14 37.05 6.86 16.36
N GLN A 15 37.85 7.24 15.36
CA GLN A 15 37.76 6.68 14.01
C GLN A 15 38.42 5.31 13.87
N LEU A 16 39.34 4.94 14.75
CA LEU A 16 39.93 3.58 14.75
C LEU A 16 38.97 2.52 15.31
N ALA A 17 37.95 2.91 16.07
CA ALA A 17 37.00 1.99 16.70
C ALA A 17 35.77 1.67 15.83
N SER A 18 35.56 2.37 14.70
CA SER A 18 34.44 2.06 13.80
C SER A 18 34.76 0.80 12.99
N LYS A 19 34.22 -0.33 13.43
CA LYS A 19 34.15 -1.54 12.61
C LYS A 19 33.42 -1.19 11.31
N PRO A 20 33.84 -1.73 10.14
CA PRO A 20 33.04 -1.60 8.93
C PRO A 20 31.70 -2.29 9.21
N THR A 21 30.64 -1.51 9.39
CA THR A 21 29.28 -2.02 9.32
C THR A 21 29.12 -2.51 7.90
N LEU A 22 29.19 -3.82 7.72
CA LEU A 22 28.84 -4.48 6.48
C LEU A 22 27.37 -4.14 6.23
N ALA A 23 27.12 -3.17 5.36
CA ALA A 23 25.78 -2.84 4.92
C ALA A 23 25.17 -4.12 4.34
N GLN A 24 24.22 -4.69 5.07
CA GLN A 24 23.51 -5.87 4.58
C GLN A 24 22.76 -5.45 3.31
N PRO A 25 22.76 -6.26 2.24
CA PRO A 25 22.02 -5.96 1.04
C PRO A 25 20.55 -5.76 1.41
N ILE A 26 19.98 -4.63 1.02
CA ILE A 26 18.57 -4.33 1.27
C ILE A 26 17.75 -5.36 0.50
N ASP A 27 17.12 -6.28 1.21
CA ASP A 27 16.25 -7.30 0.62
C ASP A 27 14.88 -6.68 0.35
N PHE A 28 14.72 -6.15 -0.86
CA PHE A 28 13.46 -5.58 -1.34
C PHE A 28 12.33 -6.62 -1.39
N SER A 29 12.64 -7.93 -1.37
CA SER A 29 11.65 -9.00 -1.37
C SER A 29 10.85 -9.04 -0.07
N GLU A 30 11.50 -8.85 1.08
CA GLU A 30 10.81 -8.79 2.39
C GLU A 30 9.94 -7.55 2.53
N LEU A 31 10.41 -6.40 2.02
CA LEU A 31 9.62 -5.17 2.00
C LEU A 31 8.40 -5.29 1.07
N LEU A 32 8.58 -5.91 -0.09
CA LEU A 32 7.51 -6.04 -1.08
C LEU A 32 6.45 -7.05 -0.60
N SER A 33 6.86 -8.21 -0.09
CA SER A 33 5.95 -9.26 0.38
C SER A 33 5.04 -8.78 1.52
N GLY A 34 5.59 -8.11 2.54
CA GLY A 34 4.78 -7.57 3.64
C GLY A 34 3.76 -6.51 3.20
N THR A 35 4.08 -5.77 2.13
CA THR A 35 3.21 -4.72 1.59
C THR A 35 2.17 -5.30 0.63
N LEU A 36 2.52 -6.35 -0.14
CA LEU A 36 1.68 -6.97 -1.15
C LEU A 36 0.41 -7.57 -0.56
N ASP A 37 0.48 -8.25 0.58
CA ASP A 37 -0.71 -8.87 1.20
C ASP A 37 -1.73 -7.82 1.64
N THR A 38 -1.24 -6.71 2.22
CA THR A 38 -2.08 -5.60 2.67
C THR A 38 -2.69 -4.86 1.47
N VAL A 39 -1.86 -4.55 0.47
CA VAL A 39 -2.31 -3.89 -0.75
C VAL A 39 -3.31 -4.77 -1.50
N SER A 40 -3.08 -6.07 -1.59
CA SER A 40 -3.99 -6.99 -2.27
C SER A 40 -5.37 -7.04 -1.62
N LYS A 41 -5.42 -7.08 -0.27
CA LYS A 41 -6.70 -7.02 0.46
C LYS A 41 -7.43 -5.70 0.25
N GLU A 42 -6.71 -4.60 0.20
CA GLU A 42 -7.32 -3.29 -0.08
C GLU A 42 -7.78 -3.18 -1.53
N LEU A 43 -7.05 -3.74 -2.50
CA LEU A 43 -7.41 -3.69 -3.91
C LEU A 43 -8.66 -4.54 -4.22
N PHE A 44 -8.73 -5.75 -3.69
CA PHE A 44 -9.84 -6.69 -3.88
C PHE A 44 -10.83 -6.60 -2.71
N LYS A 45 -11.99 -6.00 -2.95
CA LYS A 45 -13.04 -5.91 -1.93
C LYS A 45 -14.22 -6.79 -2.31
N HIS A 46 -14.47 -7.82 -1.52
CA HIS A 46 -15.73 -8.54 -1.56
C HIS A 46 -16.37 -8.47 -0.18
N GLY A 47 -17.59 -7.96 -0.10
CA GLY A 47 -18.21 -7.75 1.17
C GLY A 47 -19.69 -7.39 1.07
N GLU A 48 -20.30 -7.37 2.23
CA GLU A 48 -21.70 -7.04 2.42
C GLU A 48 -21.81 -5.54 2.72
N ILE A 49 -22.78 -4.88 2.11
CA ILE A 49 -23.08 -3.48 2.36
C ILE A 49 -24.58 -3.35 2.59
N ILE A 50 -24.98 -2.35 3.38
CA ILE A 50 -26.37 -1.98 3.50
C ILE A 50 -26.60 -0.76 2.59
N LEU A 51 -27.53 -0.90 1.65
CA LEU A 51 -27.94 0.16 0.75
C LEU A 51 -29.45 0.37 0.93
N PHE A 52 -29.86 1.58 1.32
CA PHE A 52 -31.26 1.90 1.62
C PHE A 52 -31.89 0.92 2.63
N ASP A 53 -31.18 0.60 3.71
CA ASP A 53 -31.59 -0.38 4.73
C ASP A 53 -31.80 -1.83 4.23
N HIS A 54 -31.35 -2.13 3.00
CA HIS A 54 -31.38 -3.46 2.43
C HIS A 54 -29.99 -4.08 2.31
N TYR A 55 -29.93 -5.38 2.53
CA TYR A 55 -28.71 -6.16 2.40
C TYR A 55 -28.30 -6.28 0.92
N CYS A 56 -27.05 -5.93 0.64
CA CYS A 56 -26.45 -6.00 -0.68
C CYS A 56 -25.05 -6.59 -0.63
N THR A 57 -24.64 -7.16 -1.75
CA THR A 57 -23.29 -7.70 -1.97
C THR A 57 -22.51 -6.78 -2.91
N LEU A 58 -21.30 -6.42 -2.50
CA LEU A 58 -20.34 -5.62 -3.25
C LEU A 58 -19.20 -6.52 -3.72
N SER A 59 -18.83 -6.41 -4.99
CA SER A 59 -17.65 -7.06 -5.56
C SER A 59 -16.84 -6.06 -6.36
N ARG A 60 -15.64 -5.73 -5.86
CA ARG A 60 -14.66 -4.86 -6.51
C ARG A 60 -13.44 -5.67 -6.92
N ARG A 61 -13.03 -5.52 -8.18
CA ARG A 61 -11.84 -6.19 -8.73
C ARG A 61 -10.95 -5.18 -9.47
N PRO A 62 -9.67 -5.07 -9.11
CA PRO A 62 -8.70 -4.25 -9.84
C PRO A 62 -8.34 -4.90 -11.19
N PHE A 63 -7.94 -4.08 -12.15
CA PHE A 63 -7.29 -4.51 -13.39
C PHE A 63 -6.32 -3.43 -13.87
N ILE A 64 -5.22 -3.83 -14.49
CA ILE A 64 -4.23 -2.90 -15.05
C ILE A 64 -4.57 -2.68 -16.53
N LYS A 65 -4.63 -1.42 -16.95
CA LYS A 65 -4.82 -1.02 -18.35
C LYS A 65 -3.95 0.21 -18.60
N SER A 66 -3.17 0.20 -19.68
CA SER A 66 -2.29 1.33 -20.05
C SER A 66 -1.37 1.81 -18.91
N TRP A 67 -0.84 0.89 -18.09
CA TRP A 67 -0.03 1.20 -16.89
C TRP A 67 -0.77 1.97 -15.79
N GLU A 68 -2.10 2.07 -15.89
CA GLU A 68 -2.96 2.65 -14.87
C GLU A 68 -3.75 1.54 -14.16
N LEU A 69 -3.98 1.76 -12.86
CA LEU A 69 -4.77 0.84 -12.04
C LEU A 69 -6.23 1.27 -12.05
N HIS A 70 -7.08 0.42 -12.63
CA HIS A 70 -8.51 0.64 -12.70
C HIS A 70 -9.30 -0.38 -11.88
N TYR A 71 -10.55 -0.04 -11.58
CA TYR A 71 -11.44 -0.90 -10.80
C TYR A 71 -12.75 -1.17 -11.52
N ARG A 72 -13.22 -2.42 -11.42
CA ARG A 72 -14.60 -2.79 -11.76
C ARG A 72 -15.37 -3.08 -10.48
N THR A 73 -16.56 -2.51 -10.39
CA THR A 73 -17.42 -2.67 -9.21
C THR A 73 -18.78 -3.22 -9.62
N LYS A 74 -19.27 -4.21 -8.87
CA LYS A 74 -20.60 -4.78 -9.02
C LYS A 74 -21.33 -4.76 -7.68
N ILE A 75 -22.54 -4.22 -7.66
CA ILE A 75 -23.47 -4.23 -6.52
C ILE A 75 -24.69 -5.05 -6.90
N HIS A 76 -25.07 -5.96 -6.03
CA HIS A 76 -26.25 -6.81 -6.20
C HIS A 76 -26.98 -6.96 -4.86
N CYS A 77 -28.27 -6.62 -4.83
CA CYS A 77 -29.10 -6.61 -3.62
C CYS A 77 -30.16 -7.72 -3.70
N PRO A 78 -29.82 -8.97 -3.33
CA PRO A 78 -30.73 -10.09 -3.45
C PRO A 78 -31.97 -9.89 -2.57
N GLY A 79 -33.14 -10.24 -3.10
CA GLY A 79 -34.41 -10.14 -2.36
C GLY A 79 -35.01 -8.74 -2.28
N TRP A 80 -34.25 -7.67 -2.57
CA TRP A 80 -34.77 -6.30 -2.60
C TRP A 80 -35.10 -5.84 -4.02
N THR A 81 -34.12 -5.88 -4.93
CA THR A 81 -34.31 -5.41 -6.32
C THR A 81 -33.54 -6.26 -7.31
N PRO A 82 -34.10 -6.55 -8.51
CA PRO A 82 -33.37 -7.24 -9.57
C PRO A 82 -32.31 -6.34 -10.24
N ILE A 83 -32.24 -5.06 -9.89
CA ILE A 83 -31.29 -4.10 -10.48
C ILE A 83 -29.87 -4.46 -10.02
N ILE A 84 -28.96 -4.55 -10.98
CA ILE A 84 -27.54 -4.80 -10.73
C ILE A 84 -26.76 -3.54 -11.10
N GLY A 85 -26.21 -2.86 -10.09
CA GLY A 85 -25.27 -1.77 -10.31
C GLY A 85 -23.95 -2.34 -10.82
N LYS A 86 -23.53 -1.93 -12.02
CA LYS A 86 -22.20 -2.26 -12.55
C LYS A 86 -21.52 -0.97 -12.96
N ASP A 87 -20.35 -0.73 -12.40
CA ASP A 87 -19.49 0.32 -12.90
C ASP A 87 -18.40 -0.28 -13.78
N TYR A 88 -18.44 0.13 -15.05
CA TYR A 88 -17.47 -0.21 -16.08
C TYR A 88 -16.55 0.97 -16.40
N ARG A 89 -16.73 2.12 -15.74
CA ARG A 89 -15.81 3.24 -15.91
C ARG A 89 -14.44 2.84 -15.39
N ASP A 90 -13.43 3.26 -16.14
CA ASP A 90 -12.01 3.16 -15.81
C ASP A 90 -11.71 4.05 -14.60
N LEU A 91 -12.29 3.74 -13.43
CA LEU A 91 -12.05 4.48 -12.21
C LEU A 91 -10.60 4.25 -11.80
N THR A 92 -9.80 5.31 -11.83
CA THR A 92 -8.43 5.27 -11.35
C THR A 92 -8.40 5.35 -9.83
N ILE A 93 -7.26 5.06 -9.20
CA ILE A 93 -7.09 5.29 -7.75
C ILE A 93 -7.44 6.74 -7.36
N ALA A 94 -7.14 7.71 -8.22
CA ALA A 94 -7.40 9.13 -7.99
C ALA A 94 -8.90 9.47 -7.95
N ASP A 95 -9.75 8.69 -8.62
CA ASP A 95 -11.20 8.90 -8.60
C ASP A 95 -11.83 8.31 -7.33
N TYR A 96 -11.26 7.22 -6.81
CA TYR A 96 -11.77 6.57 -5.60
C TYR A 96 -11.56 7.40 -4.33
N THR A 97 -10.39 8.03 -4.18
CA THR A 97 -10.04 8.84 -2.99
C THR A 97 -10.79 10.17 -2.87
N ARG A 98 -11.62 10.54 -3.86
CA ARG A 98 -12.41 11.78 -3.86
C ARG A 98 -13.79 11.63 -3.19
N THR A 99 -14.27 10.40 -2.98
CA THR A 99 -15.53 10.08 -2.29
C THR A 99 -15.32 9.82 -0.82
#